data_AF-A0A7V9MZB0-F1
#
_entry.id   AF-A0A7V9MZB0-F1
#
_cell.length_a   1.000
_cell.length_b   1.000
_cell.length_c   1.000
_cell.angle_alpha   90.00
_cell.angle_beta   90.00
_cell.angle_gamma   90.00
#
_symmetry.space_group_name_H-M   'P 1'
#
loop_
_entity.id
_entity.type
_entity.pdbx_description
1 polymer ?
#
loop_
_entity_poly.entity_id
_entity_poly.type
_entity_poly.pdbx_seq_one_letter_code
_entity_poly.pdbx_strand_id
1 'polypeptide(L)'
;MRCGVLSAAAFCLGTSALATPVLAAVIDYPNGSDNAAPIVLTDNTTQLQVLTGSATQSGVISETGGSWRLEKTGTGKLILSSANSYTGGTTISGGVLQIGDTGAVGSGSIALNGALRSTVSGTLANAITLADGSTGTISAATGQSITFSGTLALGSSAHLVLGSAADNGTLNFNLSNVTSVYPRFVEIAGGTVTDVNSHLAICLVLALPRPQ
;
A
#
# COMPACT_ATOMS: atom_id res chain seq x y z
N MET A 1 -18.41 12.56 50.58
CA MET A 1 -17.58 11.57 49.86
C MET A 1 -18.49 10.44 49.43
N ARG A 2 -18.88 10.43 48.15
CA ARG A 2 -19.68 9.36 47.55
C ARG A 2 -18.85 8.75 46.42
N CYS A 3 -18.74 7.43 46.46
CA CYS A 3 -18.24 6.57 45.40
C CYS A 3 -19.32 6.41 44.31
N GLY A 4 -18.89 6.32 43.05
CA GLY A 4 -19.69 5.90 41.90
C GLY A 4 -19.67 6.89 40.73
N VAL A 5 -19.70 6.52 39.45
CA VAL A 5 -19.70 5.22 38.73
C VAL A 5 -19.46 5.58 37.23
N LEU A 6 -19.11 4.58 36.40
CA LEU A 6 -19.24 4.54 34.92
C LEU A 6 -18.31 5.48 34.13
N SER A 7 -17.80 5.18 32.96
CA SER A 7 -17.75 4.02 32.07
C SER A 7 -16.90 4.52 30.88
N ALA A 8 -16.14 3.65 30.22
CA ALA A 8 -15.44 3.99 28.99
C ALA A 8 -16.47 4.53 27.97
N ALA A 9 -16.45 5.85 27.76
CA ALA A 9 -17.29 6.48 26.75
C ALA A 9 -16.58 6.33 25.41
N ALA A 10 -17.08 5.40 24.60
CA ALA A 10 -16.91 5.44 23.17
C ALA A 10 -17.39 6.82 22.68
N PHE A 11 -16.43 7.68 22.36
CA PHE A 11 -16.70 9.01 21.85
C PHE A 11 -17.03 8.89 20.36
N CYS A 12 -18.30 8.60 20.08
CA CYS A 12 -18.89 8.83 18.77
C CYS A 12 -19.07 10.35 18.62
N LEU A 13 -18.10 11.03 17.99
CA LEU A 13 -18.34 12.33 17.39
C LEU A 13 -18.31 12.18 15.87
N GLY A 14 -19.45 12.47 15.26
CA GLY A 14 -19.51 12.86 13.86
C GLY A 14 -18.70 14.12 13.64
N THR A 15 -17.97 14.15 12.51
CA THR A 15 -17.49 15.34 11.81
C THR A 15 -17.04 16.50 12.70
N SER A 16 -15.86 16.34 13.32
CA SER A 16 -15.02 17.46 13.76
C SER A 16 -13.58 16.97 13.76
N ALA A 17 -12.91 17.17 12.63
CA ALA A 17 -11.48 16.92 12.48
C ALA A 17 -10.72 17.83 13.45
N LEU A 18 -10.23 17.24 14.55
CA LEU A 18 -9.24 17.87 15.42
C LEU A 18 -7.94 18.00 14.61
N ALA A 19 -7.66 19.21 14.12
CA ALA A 19 -6.44 19.58 13.43
C ALA A 19 -5.27 19.78 14.42
N THR A 20 -5.01 18.80 15.29
CA THR A 20 -3.76 18.70 16.02
C THR A 20 -2.87 17.69 15.30
N PRO A 21 -1.63 18.04 14.92
CA PRO A 21 -0.72 17.09 14.30
C PRO A 21 -0.53 15.91 15.26
N VAL A 22 -0.87 14.70 14.80
CA VAL A 22 -0.65 13.48 15.58
C VAL A 22 0.86 13.25 15.60
N LEU A 23 1.51 13.54 16.74
CA LEU A 23 2.88 13.12 16.99
C LEU A 23 2.88 11.60 17.22
N ALA A 24 3.63 10.86 16.39
CA ALA A 24 4.14 9.52 16.65
C ALA A 24 3.16 8.58 17.41
N ALA A 25 2.18 8.03 16.70
CA ALA A 25 1.24 7.07 17.26
C ALA A 25 0.66 6.16 16.17
N VAL A 26 0.22 4.97 16.58
CA VAL A 26 -0.72 4.17 15.79
C VAL A 26 -1.99 5.00 15.63
N ILE A 27 -2.33 5.34 14.39
CA ILE A 27 -3.57 6.01 14.03
C ILE A 27 -4.56 4.91 13.61
N ASP A 28 -5.53 4.64 14.46
CA ASP A 28 -6.61 3.71 14.17
C ASP A 28 -7.69 4.37 13.32
N TYR A 29 -7.99 3.75 12.18
CA TYR A 29 -9.06 4.13 11.26
C TYR A 29 -10.24 3.16 11.40
N PRO A 30 -11.38 3.61 11.94
CA PRO A 30 -12.61 2.84 11.91
C PRO A 30 -13.09 2.55 10.48
N ASN A 31 -13.85 1.47 10.30
CA ASN A 31 -14.46 1.18 9.01
C ASN A 31 -15.38 2.33 8.55
N GLY A 32 -15.18 2.80 7.33
CA GLY A 32 -15.92 3.88 6.69
C GLY A 32 -15.41 5.29 7.01
N SER A 33 -14.37 5.44 7.84
CA SER A 33 -13.86 6.76 8.21
C SER A 33 -13.08 7.43 7.07
N ASP A 34 -13.17 8.75 6.98
CA ASP A 34 -12.28 9.60 6.18
C ASP A 34 -11.60 10.62 7.09
N ASN A 35 -10.27 10.61 7.12
CA ASN A 35 -9.47 11.60 7.82
C ASN A 35 -8.89 12.61 6.84
N ALA A 36 -9.47 13.81 6.84
CA ALA A 36 -9.01 14.95 6.05
C ALA A 36 -7.89 15.76 6.72
N ALA A 37 -7.57 15.48 7.99
CA ALA A 37 -6.52 16.21 8.69
C ALA A 37 -5.14 15.83 8.12
N PRO A 38 -4.24 16.82 7.87
CA PRO A 38 -2.87 16.53 7.50
C PRO A 38 -2.15 15.74 8.60
N ILE A 39 -1.25 14.84 8.17
CA ILE A 39 -0.35 14.12 9.07
C ILE A 39 1.07 14.62 8.82
N VAL A 40 1.79 14.94 9.88
CA VAL A 40 3.22 15.32 9.79
C VAL A 40 4.05 14.25 10.48
N LEU A 41 4.80 13.49 9.70
CA LEU A 41 5.75 12.51 10.21
C LEU A 41 6.91 13.23 10.90
N THR A 42 7.28 12.74 12.07
CA THR A 42 8.37 13.29 12.91
C THR A 42 9.39 12.23 13.31
N ASP A 43 9.07 10.95 13.10
CA ASP A 43 9.93 9.80 13.35
C ASP A 43 9.48 8.58 12.53
N ASN A 44 10.13 7.44 12.76
CA ASN A 44 9.86 6.18 12.05
C ASN A 44 8.75 5.30 12.67
N THR A 45 7.90 5.84 13.54
CA THR A 45 6.94 5.05 14.33
C THR A 45 5.48 5.19 13.87
N THR A 46 5.18 6.06 12.92
CA THR A 46 3.81 6.29 12.46
C THR A 46 3.24 5.05 11.77
N GLN A 47 2.19 4.48 12.36
CA GLN A 47 1.42 3.39 11.79
C GLN A 47 -0.01 3.86 11.49
N LEU A 48 -0.52 3.55 10.31
CA LEU A 48 -1.91 3.76 9.93
C LEU A 48 -2.60 2.40 9.94
N GLN A 49 -3.48 2.19 10.91
CA GLN A 49 -4.12 0.90 11.15
C GLN A 49 -5.57 0.90 10.66
N VAL A 50 -5.91 -0.07 9.83
CA VAL A 50 -7.32 -0.40 9.53
C VAL A 50 -7.53 -1.86 9.92
N LEU A 51 -8.16 -2.12 11.07
CA LEU A 51 -8.35 -3.50 11.54
C LEU A 51 -9.16 -4.32 10.54
N THR A 52 -10.29 -3.78 10.10
CA THR A 52 -11.25 -4.42 9.18
C THR A 52 -11.96 -3.37 8.30
N GLY A 53 -12.48 -3.79 7.15
CA GLY A 53 -13.26 -2.91 6.28
C GLY A 53 -12.39 -1.97 5.46
N SER A 54 -12.82 -0.73 5.25
CA SER A 54 -12.12 0.27 4.44
C SER A 54 -12.16 1.65 5.08
N ALA A 55 -11.08 2.41 4.99
CA ALA A 55 -11.01 3.80 5.43
C ALA A 55 -10.16 4.65 4.48
N THR A 56 -10.30 5.97 4.57
CA THR A 56 -9.59 6.94 3.73
C THR A 56 -8.77 7.90 4.59
N GLN A 57 -7.55 8.19 4.14
CA GLN A 57 -6.77 9.35 4.54
C GLN A 57 -6.73 10.30 3.35
N SER A 58 -7.52 11.36 3.43
CA SER A 58 -7.61 12.40 2.39
C SER A 58 -6.73 13.61 2.68
N GLY A 59 -6.34 13.82 3.95
CA GLY A 59 -5.34 14.82 4.31
C GLY A 59 -3.95 14.44 3.80
N VAL A 60 -3.15 15.44 3.41
CA VAL A 60 -1.77 15.23 2.97
C VAL A 60 -0.91 14.72 4.14
N ILE A 61 -0.10 13.70 3.86
CA ILE A 61 0.96 13.22 4.73
C ILE A 61 2.26 13.88 4.28
N SER A 62 2.90 14.61 5.18
CA SER A 62 4.19 15.27 5.00
C SER A 62 5.14 14.87 6.12
N GLU A 63 6.37 15.41 6.12
CA GLU A 63 7.37 15.11 7.13
C GLU A 63 8.14 16.35 7.55
N THR A 64 8.72 16.32 8.76
CA THR A 64 9.66 17.35 9.23
C THR A 64 10.88 16.70 9.87
N GLY A 65 12.07 17.19 9.51
CA GLY A 65 13.32 16.79 10.18
C GLY A 65 13.97 15.48 9.73
N GLY A 66 13.51 14.85 8.64
CA GLY A 66 14.13 13.64 8.09
C GLY A 66 13.26 12.94 7.05
N SER A 67 13.75 11.79 6.55
CA SER A 67 12.98 10.87 5.70
C SER A 67 12.33 9.80 6.58
N TRP A 68 11.06 10.00 6.90
CA TRP A 68 10.35 9.18 7.90
C TRP A 68 9.46 8.15 7.25
N ARG A 69 9.49 6.92 7.78
CA ARG A 69 8.68 5.83 7.24
C ARG A 69 7.22 5.94 7.64
N LEU A 70 6.36 5.40 6.78
CA LEU A 70 4.95 5.14 7.05
C LEU A 70 4.71 3.63 7.07
N GLU A 71 3.92 3.12 8.01
CA GLU A 71 3.52 1.71 8.02
C GLU A 71 1.99 1.57 7.96
N LYS A 72 1.49 0.80 6.99
CA LYS A 72 0.09 0.37 6.94
C LYS A 72 -0.04 -0.99 7.64
N THR A 73 -0.84 -1.03 8.70
CA THR A 73 -1.14 -2.24 9.49
C THR A 73 -2.63 -2.60 9.46
N GLY A 74 -2.96 -3.78 9.99
CA GLY A 74 -4.33 -4.31 10.03
C GLY A 74 -4.80 -4.90 8.68
N THR A 75 -5.83 -5.75 8.74
CA THR A 75 -6.29 -6.53 7.57
C THR A 75 -7.20 -5.75 6.62
N GLY A 76 -7.71 -4.59 7.05
CA GLY A 76 -8.56 -3.74 6.25
C GLY A 76 -7.81 -2.95 5.16
N LYS A 77 -8.60 -2.22 4.38
CA LYS A 77 -8.15 -1.38 3.27
C LYS A 77 -7.97 0.08 3.71
N LEU A 78 -6.78 0.63 3.51
CA LEU A 78 -6.55 2.07 3.65
C LEU A 78 -6.44 2.69 2.26
N ILE A 79 -7.16 3.78 2.05
CA ILE A 79 -7.11 4.58 0.81
C ILE A 79 -6.31 5.84 1.09
N LEU A 80 -5.20 6.02 0.39
CA LEU A 80 -4.48 7.29 0.34
C LEU A 80 -4.92 8.02 -0.93
N SER A 81 -5.72 9.07 -0.78
CA SER A 81 -6.37 9.74 -1.93
C SER A 81 -5.67 11.01 -2.42
N SER A 82 -4.63 11.46 -1.72
CA SER A 82 -3.92 12.71 -1.99
C SER A 82 -2.45 12.46 -2.26
N ALA A 83 -1.83 13.32 -3.06
CA ALA A 83 -0.38 13.33 -3.25
C ALA A 83 0.31 13.68 -1.92
N ASN A 84 1.17 12.79 -1.45
CA ASN A 84 1.89 12.91 -0.18
C ASN A 84 3.35 13.31 -0.42
N SER A 85 3.94 14.06 0.50
CA SER A 85 5.28 14.65 0.33
C SER A 85 6.36 14.06 1.22
N TYR A 86 6.05 13.04 2.02
CA TYR A 86 7.08 12.31 2.77
C TYR A 86 8.01 11.55 1.82
N THR A 87 9.30 11.50 2.20
CA THR A 87 10.36 10.90 1.37
C THR A 87 10.85 9.57 1.94
N GLY A 88 10.50 9.25 3.20
CA GLY A 88 10.73 7.92 3.74
C GLY A 88 9.88 6.85 3.07
N GLY A 89 10.22 5.59 3.34
CA GLY A 89 9.56 4.43 2.73
C GLY A 89 8.18 4.13 3.31
N THR A 90 7.35 3.44 2.54
CA THR A 90 6.06 2.90 2.98
C THR A 90 6.16 1.40 3.18
N THR A 91 5.86 0.91 4.38
CA THR A 91 5.73 -0.54 4.66
C THR A 91 4.27 -0.93 4.68
N ILE A 92 3.88 -1.92 3.87
CA ILE A 92 2.55 -2.52 3.87
C ILE A 92 2.68 -3.84 4.61
N SER A 93 2.43 -3.84 5.92
CA SER A 93 2.55 -5.01 6.79
C SER A 93 1.33 -5.94 6.72
N GLY A 94 0.20 -5.44 6.19
CA GLY A 94 -0.99 -6.25 5.99
C GLY A 94 -2.17 -5.50 5.36
N GLY A 95 -3.17 -6.29 4.95
CA GLY A 95 -4.38 -5.77 4.30
C GLY A 95 -4.09 -5.17 2.94
N VAL A 96 -4.85 -4.13 2.59
CA VAL A 96 -4.74 -3.44 1.29
C VAL A 96 -4.37 -1.98 1.50
N LEU A 97 -3.33 -1.51 0.83
CA LEU A 97 -3.08 -0.09 0.61
C LEU A 97 -3.56 0.27 -0.80
N GLN A 98 -4.60 1.10 -0.89
CA GLN A 98 -5.12 1.60 -2.15
C GLN A 98 -4.60 3.01 -2.42
N ILE A 99 -4.05 3.23 -3.61
CA ILE A 99 -3.64 4.55 -4.08
C ILE A 99 -4.72 5.18 -4.97
N GLY A 100 -5.17 6.36 -4.58
CA GLY A 100 -6.10 7.23 -5.31
C GLY A 100 -5.40 8.36 -6.07
N ASP A 101 -4.08 8.45 -5.97
CA ASP A 101 -3.20 9.40 -6.66
C ASP A 101 -1.83 8.75 -6.88
N THR A 102 -1.09 9.10 -7.95
CA THR A 102 0.24 8.51 -8.22
C THR A 102 1.31 8.95 -7.22
N GLY A 103 1.12 10.06 -6.53
CA GLY A 103 1.96 10.54 -5.42
C GLY A 103 1.50 10.08 -4.04
N ALA A 104 0.49 9.19 -3.95
CA ALA A 104 -0.13 8.83 -2.68
C ALA A 104 0.80 8.09 -1.71
N VAL A 105 1.88 7.47 -2.18
CA VAL A 105 2.83 6.71 -1.34
C VAL A 105 4.17 7.42 -1.15
N GLY A 106 4.19 8.75 -1.34
CA GLY A 106 5.41 9.55 -1.23
C GLY A 106 6.44 9.16 -2.29
N SER A 107 7.71 9.53 -2.07
CA SER A 107 8.81 9.22 -3.00
C SER A 107 9.72 8.06 -2.56
N GLY A 108 9.56 7.56 -1.33
CA GLY A 108 10.38 6.48 -0.78
C GLY A 108 10.04 5.09 -1.34
N SER A 109 10.80 4.06 -0.95
CA SER A 109 10.53 2.68 -1.37
C SER A 109 9.28 2.10 -0.70
N ILE A 110 8.70 1.08 -1.33
CA ILE A 110 7.56 0.33 -0.81
C ILE A 110 8.05 -1.07 -0.41
N ALA A 111 7.85 -1.44 0.85
CA ALA A 111 8.01 -2.81 1.33
C ALA A 111 6.63 -3.49 1.35
N LEU A 112 6.44 -4.51 0.52
CA LEU A 112 5.14 -5.14 0.26
C LEU A 112 5.04 -6.51 0.94
N ASN A 113 4.30 -6.59 2.05
CA ASN A 113 3.89 -7.83 2.72
C ASN A 113 2.36 -7.99 2.75
N GLY A 114 1.65 -7.20 1.95
CA GLY A 114 0.20 -7.23 1.77
C GLY A 114 -0.17 -6.92 0.33
N ALA A 115 -1.22 -6.14 0.11
CA ALA A 115 -1.65 -5.74 -1.23
C ALA A 115 -1.47 -4.24 -1.48
N LEU A 116 -0.91 -3.89 -2.64
CA LEU A 116 -0.92 -2.56 -3.22
C LEU A 116 -1.93 -2.52 -4.37
N ARG A 117 -2.95 -1.67 -4.26
CA ARG A 117 -4.02 -1.55 -5.26
C ARG A 117 -4.02 -0.15 -5.86
N SER A 118 -3.90 -0.02 -7.18
CA SER A 118 -4.10 1.26 -7.87
C SER A 118 -5.54 1.44 -8.33
N THR A 119 -6.12 2.59 -8.01
CA THR A 119 -7.37 3.07 -8.62
C THR A 119 -7.16 4.21 -9.61
N VAL A 120 -5.92 4.51 -9.95
CA VAL A 120 -5.52 5.55 -10.91
C VAL A 120 -4.63 4.99 -12.01
N SER A 121 -4.64 5.68 -13.15
CA SER A 121 -3.68 5.45 -14.23
C SER A 121 -2.50 6.41 -14.09
N GLY A 122 -1.30 5.99 -14.47
CA GLY A 122 -0.11 6.83 -14.43
C GLY A 122 1.16 6.04 -14.15
N THR A 123 2.13 6.68 -13.48
CA THR A 123 3.43 6.08 -13.17
C THR A 123 3.71 6.13 -11.68
N LEU A 124 4.11 4.99 -11.12
CA LEU A 124 4.66 4.87 -9.78
C LEU A 124 6.16 4.65 -9.89
N ALA A 125 6.94 5.64 -9.44
CA ALA A 125 8.40 5.61 -9.53
C ALA A 125 9.07 4.93 -8.32
N ASN A 126 8.30 4.61 -7.28
CA ASN A 126 8.77 3.99 -6.06
C ASN A 126 9.39 2.62 -6.36
N ALA A 127 10.53 2.34 -5.74
CA ALA A 127 11.07 0.98 -5.71
C ALA A 127 10.13 0.09 -4.88
N ILE A 128 9.81 -1.11 -5.36
CA ILE A 128 8.99 -2.09 -4.66
C ILE A 128 9.87 -3.27 -4.25
N THR A 129 9.77 -3.66 -2.99
CA THR A 129 10.53 -4.77 -2.41
C THR A 129 9.58 -5.77 -1.77
N LEU A 130 9.78 -7.05 -2.04
CA LEU A 130 9.14 -8.15 -1.31
C LEU A 130 10.23 -8.90 -0.55
N ALA A 131 10.04 -9.11 0.75
CA ALA A 131 10.98 -9.84 1.58
C ALA A 131 11.00 -11.35 1.27
N ASP A 132 12.02 -12.05 1.78
CA ASP A 132 12.16 -13.49 1.63
C ASP A 132 10.94 -14.24 2.18
N GLY A 133 10.38 -15.15 1.37
CA GLY A 133 9.19 -15.94 1.74
C GLY A 133 7.88 -15.16 1.85
N SER A 134 7.88 -13.84 1.62
CA SER A 134 6.65 -13.03 1.67
C SER A 134 5.76 -13.26 0.45
N THR A 135 4.45 -13.08 0.64
CA THR A 135 3.51 -12.93 -0.47
C THR A 135 3.07 -11.47 -0.56
N GLY A 136 3.18 -10.88 -1.74
CA GLY A 136 2.73 -9.52 -2.01
C GLY A 136 1.81 -9.49 -3.22
N THR A 137 0.77 -8.66 -3.19
CA THR A 137 -0.14 -8.48 -4.33
C THR A 137 -0.03 -7.08 -4.88
N ILE A 138 0.04 -6.94 -6.20
CA ILE A 138 -0.07 -5.68 -6.89
C ILE A 138 -1.26 -5.78 -7.84
N SER A 139 -2.22 -4.86 -7.75
CA SER A 139 -3.40 -4.86 -8.63
C SER A 139 -3.75 -3.47 -9.12
N ALA A 140 -4.47 -3.41 -10.24
CA ALA A 140 -5.04 -2.19 -10.80
C ALA A 140 -6.53 -2.40 -11.03
N ALA A 141 -7.34 -1.42 -10.65
CA ALA A 141 -8.78 -1.45 -10.90
C ALA A 141 -9.08 -1.56 -12.41
N THR A 142 -10.22 -2.16 -12.74
CA THR A 142 -10.69 -2.29 -14.13
C THR A 142 -10.64 -0.96 -14.87
N GLY A 143 -10.05 -0.96 -16.08
CA GLY A 143 -9.90 0.24 -16.90
C GLY A 143 -8.70 1.14 -16.55
N GLN A 144 -8.01 0.87 -15.43
CA GLN A 144 -6.82 1.63 -15.03
C GLN A 144 -5.56 0.97 -15.55
N SER A 145 -4.55 1.79 -15.86
CA SER A 145 -3.23 1.36 -16.33
C SER A 145 -2.14 2.06 -15.54
N ILE A 146 -1.43 1.30 -14.69
CA ILE A 146 -0.36 1.82 -13.84
C ILE A 146 0.99 1.29 -14.32
N THR A 147 1.97 2.18 -14.46
CA THR A 147 3.34 1.85 -14.84
C THR A 147 4.25 1.89 -13.62
N PHE A 148 4.97 0.82 -13.35
CA PHE A 148 5.99 0.75 -12.30
C PHE A 148 7.37 0.97 -12.95
N SER A 149 7.93 2.17 -12.74
CA SER A 149 9.24 2.54 -13.29
C SER A 149 10.37 2.42 -12.28
N GLY A 150 10.05 2.25 -10.98
CA GLY A 150 11.04 1.94 -9.94
C GLY A 150 11.62 0.53 -10.08
N THR A 151 12.59 0.19 -9.24
CA THR A 151 13.09 -1.18 -9.15
C THR A 151 12.05 -2.10 -8.53
N LEU A 152 11.99 -3.36 -9.00
CA LEU A 152 11.19 -4.41 -8.36
C LEU A 152 12.16 -5.48 -7.86
N ALA A 153 12.40 -5.49 -6.56
CA ALA A 153 13.28 -6.47 -5.91
C ALA A 153 12.45 -7.54 -5.22
N LEU A 154 12.63 -8.79 -5.63
CA LEU A 154 11.93 -9.94 -5.05
C LEU A 154 12.93 -10.78 -4.26
N GLY A 155 12.65 -10.95 -2.97
CA GLY A 155 13.41 -11.80 -2.07
C GLY A 155 13.34 -13.29 -2.44
N SER A 156 14.18 -14.08 -1.78
CA SER A 156 14.25 -15.53 -1.94
C SER A 156 12.90 -16.17 -1.61
N SER A 157 12.37 -16.99 -2.52
CA SER A 157 11.05 -17.63 -2.36
C SER A 157 9.87 -16.65 -2.15
N ALA A 158 10.02 -15.37 -2.49
CA ALA A 158 8.90 -14.45 -2.53
C ALA A 158 7.87 -14.88 -3.57
N HIS A 159 6.59 -14.65 -3.27
CA HIS A 159 5.46 -14.88 -4.15
C HIS A 159 4.81 -13.54 -4.51
N LEU A 160 4.94 -13.10 -5.77
CA LEU A 160 4.28 -11.89 -6.25
C LEU A 160 3.01 -12.27 -7.00
N VAL A 161 1.86 -11.78 -6.54
CA VAL A 161 0.57 -11.93 -7.22
C VAL A 161 0.22 -10.64 -7.95
N LEU A 162 -0.16 -10.75 -9.21
CA LEU A 162 -0.51 -9.65 -10.10
C LEU A 162 -1.99 -9.71 -10.45
N GLY A 163 -2.71 -8.64 -10.13
CA GLY A 163 -4.15 -8.49 -10.38
C GLY A 163 -5.02 -9.37 -9.48
N SER A 164 -6.32 -9.37 -9.77
CA SER A 164 -7.30 -10.30 -9.21
C SER A 164 -8.53 -10.39 -10.12
N ALA A 165 -9.49 -11.27 -9.79
CA ALA A 165 -10.77 -11.33 -10.51
C ALA A 165 -11.56 -10.00 -10.47
N ALA A 166 -11.41 -9.20 -9.41
CA ALA A 166 -12.09 -7.91 -9.26
C ALA A 166 -11.25 -6.72 -9.77
N ASP A 167 -9.92 -6.88 -9.85
CA ASP A 167 -8.97 -5.86 -10.28
C ASP A 167 -8.20 -6.37 -11.49
N ASN A 168 -8.82 -6.23 -12.66
CA ASN A 168 -8.32 -6.71 -13.95
C ASN A 168 -7.79 -5.58 -14.86
N GLY A 169 -7.29 -4.48 -14.27
CA GLY A 169 -6.60 -3.42 -15.00
C GLY A 169 -5.26 -3.85 -15.59
N THR A 170 -4.51 -2.88 -16.09
CA THR A 170 -3.19 -3.09 -16.70
C THR A 170 -2.08 -2.73 -15.73
N LEU A 171 -1.16 -3.67 -15.51
CA LEU A 171 0.07 -3.49 -14.76
C LEU A 171 1.25 -3.50 -15.74
N ASN A 172 1.90 -2.36 -15.86
CA ASN A 172 2.98 -2.16 -16.80
C ASN A 172 4.30 -2.06 -16.04
N PHE A 173 5.20 -3.01 -16.19
CA PHE A 173 6.48 -3.03 -15.47
C PHE A 173 7.62 -2.63 -16.40
N ASN A 174 8.64 -1.96 -15.86
CA ASN A 174 9.94 -1.90 -16.50
C ASN A 174 10.75 -3.13 -16.08
N LEU A 175 10.73 -4.19 -16.90
CA LEU A 175 11.37 -5.45 -16.51
C LEU A 175 12.88 -5.35 -16.39
N SER A 176 13.52 -4.37 -17.04
CA SER A 176 14.95 -4.07 -16.87
C SER A 176 15.30 -3.62 -15.44
N ASN A 177 14.30 -3.16 -14.69
CA ASN A 177 14.45 -2.72 -13.30
C ASN A 177 14.08 -3.82 -12.29
N VAL A 178 13.71 -5.02 -12.77
CA VAL A 178 13.43 -6.17 -11.91
C VAL A 178 14.76 -6.80 -11.49
N THR A 179 15.11 -6.60 -10.22
CA THR A 179 16.31 -7.17 -9.63
C THR A 179 15.91 -8.38 -8.81
N SER A 180 15.82 -9.55 -9.44
CA SER A 180 15.65 -10.80 -8.70
C SER A 180 16.59 -11.87 -9.21
N VAL A 181 17.27 -12.52 -8.27
CA VAL A 181 18.20 -13.61 -8.57
C VAL A 181 17.45 -14.95 -8.56
N TYR A 182 16.40 -15.13 -7.75
CA TYR A 182 15.63 -16.39 -7.66
C TYR A 182 14.19 -16.23 -7.07
N PRO A 183 13.26 -15.47 -7.69
CA PRO A 183 11.88 -15.49 -7.25
C PRO A 183 11.27 -16.83 -7.69
N ARG A 184 10.70 -17.60 -6.76
CA ARG A 184 10.15 -18.91 -7.13
C ARG A 184 8.79 -18.81 -7.78
N PHE A 185 8.02 -17.73 -7.55
CA PHE A 185 6.65 -17.63 -8.06
C PHE A 185 6.24 -16.16 -8.31
N VAL A 186 5.89 -15.85 -9.57
CA VAL A 186 5.02 -14.71 -9.90
C VAL A 186 3.73 -15.32 -10.44
N GLU A 187 2.59 -14.91 -9.91
CA GLU A 187 1.26 -15.38 -10.32
C GLU A 187 0.51 -14.23 -10.97
N ILE A 188 -0.13 -14.48 -12.11
CA ILE A 188 -1.09 -13.54 -12.70
C ILE A 188 -2.49 -14.03 -12.35
N ALA A 189 -3.09 -13.42 -11.33
CA ALA A 189 -4.42 -13.77 -10.85
C ALA A 189 -5.54 -13.01 -11.60
N GLY A 190 -5.20 -11.99 -12.39
CA GLY A 190 -6.13 -11.29 -13.27
C GLY A 190 -5.50 -10.09 -13.97
N GLY A 191 -6.26 -9.49 -14.90
CA GLY A 191 -5.84 -8.29 -15.63
C GLY A 191 -4.80 -8.53 -16.72
N THR A 192 -4.13 -7.44 -17.12
CA THR A 192 -3.12 -7.46 -18.19
C THR A 192 -1.78 -7.06 -17.60
N VAL A 193 -0.72 -7.82 -17.89
CA VAL A 193 0.65 -7.47 -17.48
C VAL A 193 1.46 -7.18 -18.74
N THR A 194 2.09 -6.01 -18.80
CA THR A 194 2.92 -5.57 -19.94
C THR A 194 4.31 -5.15 -19.49
N ASP A 195 5.25 -5.12 -20.43
CA ASP A 195 6.57 -4.54 -20.26
C ASP A 195 6.71 -3.26 -21.08
N VAL A 196 7.16 -2.15 -20.47
CA VAL A 196 7.36 -0.86 -21.16
C VAL A 196 8.42 -0.93 -22.25
N ASN A 197 9.38 -1.85 -22.14
CA ASN A 197 10.48 -1.97 -23.09
C ASN A 197 10.21 -2.96 -24.23
N SER A 198 8.96 -3.45 -24.35
CA SER A 198 8.54 -4.39 -25.40
C SER A 198 9.35 -5.69 -25.47
N HIS A 199 10.06 -6.08 -24.40
CA HIS A 199 10.63 -7.40 -24.27
C HIS A 199 9.56 -8.36 -23.74
N LEU A 200 8.64 -8.77 -24.62
CA LEU A 200 7.76 -9.92 -24.36
C LEU A 200 8.62 -11.18 -24.23
N ALA A 201 9.12 -11.43 -23.02
CA ALA A 201 9.66 -12.70 -22.59
C ALA A 201 9.49 -12.85 -21.08
N ILE A 202 8.27 -12.72 -20.58
CA ILE A 202 7.89 -13.55 -19.44
C ILE A 202 7.73 -14.99 -20.00
N CYS A 203 8.87 -15.68 -20.08
CA CYS A 203 8.92 -17.11 -19.81
C CYS A 203 8.85 -17.24 -18.28
N LEU A 204 7.66 -16.95 -17.72
CA LEU A 204 7.42 -17.09 -16.29
C LEU A 204 6.94 -18.51 -16.07
N VAL A 205 7.84 -19.29 -15.48
CA VAL A 205 7.68 -20.71 -15.18
C VAL A 205 6.43 -20.95 -14.33
N LEU A 206 5.49 -21.64 -14.96
CA LEU A 206 4.48 -22.56 -14.45
C LEU A 206 3.37 -22.01 -13.54
N ALA A 207 2.28 -21.62 -14.21
CA ALA A 207 0.97 -22.11 -13.81
C ALA A 207 1.02 -23.65 -13.65
N LEU A 208 1.08 -24.13 -12.40
CA LEU A 208 0.55 -25.44 -12.06
C LEU A 208 -0.57 -25.23 -11.03
N PRO A 209 -1.79 -25.72 -11.28
CA PRO A 209 -2.80 -25.80 -10.23
C PRO A 209 -2.28 -26.73 -9.14
N ARG A 210 -2.37 -26.33 -7.87
CA ARG A 210 -2.14 -27.24 -6.75
C ARG A 210 -3.11 -28.44 -6.90
N PRO A 211 -2.65 -29.70 -6.92
CA PRO A 211 -3.53 -30.79 -6.53
C PRO A 211 -3.88 -30.59 -5.05
N GLN A 212 -5.16 -30.81 -4.75
CA GLN A 212 -5.74 -30.80 -3.41
C GLN A 212 -4.95 -31.70 -2.45
#